data_AF-A0A315U795-F1
#
_entry.id   AF-A0A315U795-F1
#
_cell.length_a   1.000
_cell.length_b   1.000
_cell.length_c   1.000
_cell.angle_alpha   90.00
_cell.angle_beta   90.00
_cell.angle_gamma   90.00
#
_symmetry.space_group_name_H-M   'P 1'
#
loop_
_entity.id
_entity.type
_entity.pdbx_description
1 polymer ?
#
loop_
_entity_poly.entity_id
_entity_poly.type
_entity_poly.pdbx_seq_one_letter_code
_entity_poly.pdbx_strand_id
1 'polypeptide(L)'
;MDINDIAAKAAAKIDAARDAKVDAVKTAAASSVELLEAAQLLAFAEQKYAKDYQAALRADWTESDLRGFGLDAPTRKAGGRPRGAKTTRQAKPSHEAAREKE
;
A
#
# COMPACT_ATOMS: atom_id res chain seq x y z
N MET A 1 57.02 9.04 -3.55
CA MET A 1 55.68 8.44 -3.67
C MET A 1 55.48 8.14 -5.14
N ASP A 2 55.32 6.86 -5.48
CA ASP A 2 55.23 6.41 -6.87
C ASP A 2 53.81 6.69 -7.42
N ILE A 3 53.69 6.84 -8.74
CA ILE A 3 52.40 6.98 -9.43
C ILE A 3 51.49 5.77 -9.16
N ASN A 4 52.08 4.58 -9.00
CA ASN A 4 51.35 3.37 -8.62
C ASN A 4 50.76 3.47 -7.21
N ASP A 5 51.50 4.05 -6.25
CA ASP A 5 51.01 4.26 -4.88
C ASP A 5 49.82 5.24 -4.85
N ILE A 6 49.87 6.28 -5.68
CA ILE A 6 48.80 7.28 -5.80
C ILE A 6 47.55 6.64 -6.42
N ALA A 7 47.72 5.86 -7.50
CA ALA A 7 46.64 5.14 -8.15
C ALA A 7 45.96 4.13 -7.19
N ALA A 8 46.75 3.37 -6.43
CA ALA A 8 46.23 2.42 -5.45
C ALA A 8 45.41 3.11 -4.34
N LYS A 9 45.89 4.26 -3.82
CA LYS A 9 45.14 5.03 -2.82
C LYS A 9 43.86 5.65 -3.37
N ALA A 10 43.88 6.12 -4.63
CA ALA A 10 42.68 6.64 -5.27
C ALA A 10 41.63 5.54 -5.49
N ALA A 11 42.04 4.36 -5.96
CA ALA A 11 41.17 3.20 -6.12
C ALA A 11 40.53 2.77 -4.80
N ALA A 12 41.34 2.59 -3.75
CA ALA A 12 40.84 2.22 -2.41
C ALA A 12 39.81 3.22 -1.86
N LYS A 13 39.99 4.52 -2.12
CA LYS A 13 39.03 5.55 -1.71
C LYS A 13 37.70 5.46 -2.49
N ILE A 14 37.77 5.16 -3.78
CA ILE A 14 36.57 4.96 -4.61
C ILE A 14 35.81 3.72 -4.15
N ASP A 15 36.51 2.62 -3.90
CA ASP A 15 35.91 1.37 -3.43
C ASP A 15 35.24 1.56 -2.07
N ALA A 16 35.92 2.18 -1.10
CA ALA A 16 35.32 2.49 0.20
C ALA A 16 34.06 3.36 0.09
N ALA A 17 34.06 4.36 -0.81
CA ALA A 17 32.89 5.19 -1.05
C ALA A 17 31.74 4.42 -1.73
N ARG A 18 32.07 3.45 -2.59
CA ARG A 18 31.09 2.56 -3.22
C ARG A 18 30.48 1.61 -2.19
N ASP A 19 31.29 1.00 -1.33
CA ASP A 19 30.84 0.08 -0.30
C ASP A 19 29.87 0.77 0.66
N ALA A 20 30.19 1.98 1.13
CA ALA A 20 29.29 2.76 1.97
C ALA A 20 27.93 3.04 1.31
N LYS A 21 27.91 3.33 0.00
CA LYS A 21 26.67 3.53 -0.76
C LYS A 21 25.87 2.23 -0.90
N VAL A 22 26.55 1.12 -1.19
CA VAL A 22 25.93 -0.19 -1.31
C VAL A 22 25.33 -0.62 0.02
N ASP A 23 26.04 -0.43 1.13
CA ASP A 23 25.56 -0.80 2.45
C ASP A 23 24.36 0.06 2.88
N ALA A 24 24.36 1.37 2.58
CA ALA A 24 23.19 2.21 2.79
C ALA A 24 21.95 1.69 2.03
N VAL A 25 22.12 1.22 0.78
CA VAL A 25 21.04 0.62 0.00
C VAL A 25 20.58 -0.70 0.61
N LYS A 26 21.49 -1.56 1.06
CA LYS A 26 21.14 -2.82 1.75
C LYS A 26 20.34 -2.55 3.02
N THR A 27 20.76 -1.58 3.84
CA THR A 27 20.03 -1.19 5.04
C THR A 27 18.64 -0.67 4.70
N ALA A 28 18.52 0.21 3.69
CA ALA A 28 17.22 0.69 3.24
C ALA A 28 16.33 -0.46 2.73
N ALA A 29 16.89 -1.40 1.97
CA ALA A 29 16.16 -2.58 1.49
C ALA A 29 15.66 -3.46 2.65
N ALA A 30 16.50 -3.70 3.67
CA ALA A 30 16.10 -4.43 4.87
C ALA A 30 14.94 -3.73 5.60
N SER A 31 15.05 -2.42 5.84
CA SER A 31 13.96 -1.64 6.46
C SER A 31 12.69 -1.61 5.62
N SER A 32 12.81 -1.69 4.28
CA SER A 32 11.65 -1.77 3.39
C SER A 32 10.92 -3.11 3.53
N VAL A 33 11.62 -4.21 3.75
CA VAL A 33 10.98 -5.51 3.99
C VAL A 33 10.24 -5.49 5.33
N GLU A 34 10.88 -5.00 6.40
CA GLU A 34 10.25 -4.85 7.72
C GLU A 34 8.99 -3.96 7.65
N LEU A 35 9.04 -2.85 6.91
CA LEU A 35 7.89 -1.99 6.66
C LEU A 35 6.73 -2.74 5.99
N LEU A 36 7.03 -3.53 4.95
CA LEU A 36 6.01 -4.29 4.22
C LEU A 36 5.40 -5.40 5.06
N GLU A 37 6.19 -6.06 5.90
CA GLU A 37 5.69 -7.06 6.85
C GLU A 37 4.79 -6.43 7.92
N ALA A 38 5.23 -5.32 8.52
CA ALA A 38 4.44 -4.56 9.49
C ALA A 38 3.12 -4.05 8.86
N ALA A 39 3.17 -3.58 7.62
CA ALA A 39 1.97 -3.14 6.89
C ALA A 39 0.98 -4.30 6.66
N GLN A 40 1.46 -5.51 6.37
CA GLN A 40 0.63 -6.70 6.23
C GLN A 40 -0.01 -7.11 7.55
N LEU A 41 0.77 -7.12 8.64
CA LEU A 41 0.27 -7.41 9.99
C LEU A 41 -0.77 -6.39 10.43
N LEU A 42 -0.52 -5.09 10.18
CA LEU A 42 -1.48 -4.03 10.43
C LEU A 42 -2.76 -4.25 9.63
N ALA A 43 -2.67 -4.52 8.32
CA ALA A 43 -3.84 -4.76 7.48
C ALA A 43 -4.68 -5.97 7.95
N PHE A 44 -4.04 -7.02 8.46
CA PHE A 44 -4.73 -8.17 9.05
C PHE A 44 -5.41 -7.78 10.37
N ALA A 45 -4.70 -7.08 11.26
CA ALA A 45 -5.23 -6.62 12.53
C ALA A 45 -6.41 -5.65 12.35
N GLU A 46 -6.31 -4.70 11.41
CA GLU A 46 -7.40 -3.78 11.03
C GLU A 46 -8.65 -4.54 10.57
N GLN A 47 -8.48 -5.55 9.70
CA GLN A 47 -9.60 -6.35 9.23
C GLN A 47 -10.26 -7.15 10.35
N LYS A 48 -9.46 -7.74 11.25
CA LYS A 48 -9.96 -8.46 12.41
C LYS A 48 -10.73 -7.51 13.34
N TYR A 49 -10.12 -6.38 13.69
CA TYR A 49 -10.75 -5.38 14.54
C TYR A 49 -12.08 -4.89 13.96
N ALA A 50 -12.13 -4.64 12.64
CA ALA A 50 -13.35 -4.22 12.00
C ALA A 50 -14.47 -5.28 12.09
N LYS A 51 -14.13 -6.57 11.94
CA LYS A 51 -15.10 -7.67 12.10
C LYS A 51 -15.61 -7.76 13.54
N ASP A 52 -14.71 -7.67 14.51
CA ASP A 52 -15.05 -7.77 15.94
C ASP A 52 -15.90 -6.57 16.40
N TYR A 53 -15.55 -5.35 15.95
CA TYR A 53 -16.34 -4.15 16.21
C TYR A 53 -17.76 -4.28 15.63
N GLN A 54 -17.89 -4.80 14.40
CA GLN A 54 -19.20 -5.06 13.80
C GLN A 54 -19.97 -6.18 14.49
N ALA A 55 -19.29 -7.17 15.07
CA ALA A 55 -19.95 -8.19 15.88
C ALA A 55 -20.49 -7.60 17.18
N ALA A 56 -19.76 -6.67 17.82
CA ALA A 56 -20.25 -5.95 19.00
C ALA A 56 -21.51 -5.13 18.67
N LEU A 57 -21.52 -4.40 17.55
CA LEU A 57 -22.71 -3.66 17.10
C LEU A 57 -23.92 -4.58 16.82
N ARG A 58 -23.69 -5.82 16.36
CA ARG A 58 -24.76 -6.81 16.17
C ARG A 58 -25.24 -7.45 17.47
N ALA A 59 -24.45 -7.34 18.54
CA ALA A 59 -24.79 -7.79 19.88
C ALA A 59 -25.40 -6.65 20.71
N ASP A 60 -26.11 -5.73 20.05
CA ASP A 60 -26.84 -4.60 20.63
C ASP A 60 -26.00 -3.55 21.38
N TRP A 61 -24.66 -3.56 21.21
CA TRP A 61 -23.82 -2.45 21.67
C TRP A 61 -23.92 -1.25 20.72
N THR A 62 -23.99 -0.04 21.27
CA THR A 62 -23.96 1.18 20.45
C THR A 62 -22.52 1.66 20.23
N GLU A 63 -22.30 2.47 19.20
CA GLU A 63 -20.99 3.11 18.97
C GLU A 63 -20.57 4.00 20.17
N SER A 64 -21.53 4.59 20.88
CA SER A 64 -21.26 5.39 22.08
C SER A 64 -20.76 4.53 23.24
N ASP A 65 -21.33 3.32 23.42
CA ASP A 65 -20.87 2.38 24.44
C ASP A 65 -19.44 1.91 24.15
N LEU A 66 -19.17 1.54 22.89
CA LEU A 66 -17.83 1.13 22.45
C LEU A 66 -16.80 2.25 22.64
N ARG A 67 -17.16 3.49 22.28
CA ARG A 67 -16.31 4.66 22.55
C ARG A 67 -16.12 4.90 24.05
N GLY A 68 -17.13 4.64 24.87
CA GLY A 68 -17.04 4.67 26.34
C GLY A 68 -15.99 3.68 26.88
N PHE A 69 -15.77 2.56 26.19
CA PHE A 69 -14.69 1.61 26.48
C PHE A 69 -13.34 1.96 25.82
N GLY A 70 -13.24 3.09 25.11
CA GLY A 70 -12.04 3.49 24.37
C GLY A 70 -11.85 2.75 23.04
N LEU A 71 -12.89 2.09 22.53
CA LEU A 71 -12.87 1.45 21.22
C LEU A 71 -13.40 2.42 20.15
N ASP A 72 -12.48 2.99 19.38
CA ASP A 72 -12.84 3.87 18.28
C ASP A 72 -13.30 3.09 17.05
N ALA A 73 -14.17 3.72 16.25
CA ALA A 73 -14.65 3.11 15.02
C ALA A 73 -13.47 2.75 14.08
N PRO A 74 -13.44 1.54 13.51
CA PRO A 74 -12.41 1.14 12.56
C PRO A 74 -12.32 2.12 11.38
N THR A 75 -11.12 2.56 11.05
CA THR A 75 -10.85 3.46 9.90
C THR A 75 -11.25 2.83 8.57
N ARG A 76 -11.19 1.49 8.49
CA ARG A 76 -11.66 0.68 7.35
C ARG A 76 -12.88 -0.14 7.75
N LYS A 77 -13.96 -0.02 6.99
CA LYS A 77 -15.16 -0.85 7.20
C LYS A 77 -14.83 -2.32 6.94
N ALA A 78 -15.33 -3.21 7.80
CA ALA A 78 -15.06 -4.66 7.82
C ALA A 78 -15.42 -5.44 6.54
N GLY A 79 -16.07 -4.79 5.58
CA GLY A 79 -16.59 -5.41 4.37
C GLY A 79 -17.23 -4.38 3.45
N GLY A 80 -16.42 -3.51 2.86
CA GLY A 80 -16.81 -2.82 1.64
C GLY A 80 -16.24 -3.57 0.46
N ARG A 81 -17.07 -4.33 -0.27
CA ARG A 81 -16.72 -4.89 -1.60
C ARG A 81 -15.98 -3.81 -2.39
N PRO A 82 -14.81 -4.09 -3.01
CA PRO A 82 -14.17 -3.10 -3.87
C PRO A 82 -15.23 -2.60 -4.84
N ARG A 83 -15.43 -1.27 -4.92
CA ARG A 83 -16.34 -0.67 -5.89
C ARG A 83 -15.82 -1.08 -7.27
N GLY A 84 -16.39 -2.16 -7.80
CA GLY A 84 -15.99 -2.72 -9.07
C GLY A 84 -15.99 -1.61 -10.10
N ALA A 85 -14.88 -1.51 -10.84
CA ALA A 85 -14.75 -0.59 -11.96
C ALA A 85 -16.02 -0.66 -12.81
N LYS A 86 -16.67 0.48 -13.02
CA LYS A 86 -17.77 0.60 -13.98
C LYS A 86 -17.24 0.10 -15.31
N THR A 87 -17.70 -1.09 -15.73
CA THR A 87 -17.54 -1.53 -17.11
C THR A 87 -18.29 -0.52 -17.99
N THR A 88 -17.54 0.22 -18.80
CA THR A 88 -18.09 1.13 -19.78
C THR A 88 -18.85 0.29 -20.80
N ARG A 89 -20.18 0.32 -20.72
CA ARG A 89 -21.07 -0.34 -21.67
C ARG A 89 -20.88 0.34 -23.03
N GLN A 90 -20.02 -0.20 -23.88
CA GLN A 90 -19.91 0.23 -25.28
C GLN A 90 -21.27 0.03 -25.94
N ALA A 91 -21.88 1.14 -26.35
CA ALA A 91 -23.08 1.11 -27.18
C ALA A 91 -22.71 0.51 -28.55
N LYS A 92 -23.48 -0.49 -28.98
CA LYS A 92 -23.44 -1.01 -30.35
C LYS A 92 -23.85 0.11 -31.31
N PRO A 93 -23.15 0.34 -32.44
CA PRO A 93 -23.69 1.16 -33.51
C PRO A 93 -24.78 0.36 -34.21
N SER A 94 -26.04 0.76 -33.99
CA SER A 94 -27.16 0.32 -34.81
C SER A 94 -26.97 0.90 -36.21
N HIS A 95 -26.70 0.01 -37.16
CA HIS A 95 -26.90 0.29 -38.57
C HIS A 95 -28.41 0.51 -38.83
N GLU A 96 -28.71 1.26 -39.89
CA GLU A 96 -29.99 1.25 -40.65
C GLU A 96 -30.94 2.48 -40.55
N ALA A 97 -30.72 3.39 -41.51
CA ALA A 97 -31.70 3.96 -42.48
C ALA A 97 -32.97 4.69 -42.02
N ALA A 98 -33.08 5.97 -42.40
CA ALA A 98 -34.27 6.64 -42.97
C ALA A 98 -33.92 8.12 -43.25
N ARG A 99 -33.82 8.60 -44.50
CA ARG A 99 -34.91 9.09 -45.38
C ARG A 99 -35.38 10.52 -45.04
N GLU A 100 -34.75 11.52 -45.66
CA GLU A 100 -35.28 12.87 -45.95
C GLU A 100 -34.73 13.19 -47.36
N LYS A 101 -35.47 13.42 -48.47
CA LYS A 101 -36.64 14.28 -48.72
C LYS A 101 -36.47 15.67 -48.11
N GLU A 102 -35.81 16.57 -48.84
CA GLU A 102 -36.43 17.66 -49.61
C GLU A 102 -35.44 18.25 -50.61
#